data_AF-A0A378SNQ5-F1
#
_entry.id   AF-A0A378SNQ5-F1
#
_cell.length_a   1.000
_cell.length_b   1.000
_cell.length_c   1.000
_cell.angle_alpha   90.00
_cell.angle_beta   90.00
_cell.angle_gamma   90.00
#
_symmetry.space_group_name_H-M   'P 1'
#
loop_
_entity.id
_entity.type
_entity.pdbx_description
1 polymer ?
#
loop_
_entity_poly.entity_id
_entity_poly.type
_entity_poly.pdbx_seq_one_letter_code
_entity_poly.pdbx_strand_id
1 'polypeptide(L)'
;MTSRALDARNRLASVVRHHPADQPRINEARAALAEAKLADFIERVLGEAPPLTDEQRVRLTELLRPTARRTTRRKALAERLAELDGGDAA
;
A
#
# COMPACT_ATOMS: atom_id res chain seq x y z
N MET A 1 16.26 -12.45 13.96
CA MET A 1 16.30 -11.48 12.85
C MET A 1 15.94 -10.11 13.38
N THR A 2 16.66 -9.05 13.00
CA THR A 2 16.22 -7.68 13.27
C THR A 2 14.93 -7.43 12.49
N SER A 3 13.92 -6.86 13.14
CA SER A 3 12.64 -6.56 12.48
C SER A 3 12.84 -5.46 11.44
N ARG A 4 12.40 -5.69 10.21
CA ARG A 4 12.47 -4.70 9.13
C ARG A 4 11.71 -3.43 9.53
N ALA A 5 10.61 -3.57 10.26
CA ALA A 5 9.85 -2.46 10.79
C ALA A 5 10.62 -1.61 11.82
N LEU A 6 11.51 -2.21 12.62
CA LEU A 6 12.37 -1.46 13.54
C LEU A 6 13.38 -0.61 12.76
N ASP A 7 14.06 -1.20 11.78
CA ASP A 7 15.06 -0.50 10.96
C ASP A 7 14.41 0.65 10.17
N ALA A 8 13.26 0.39 9.55
CA ALA A 8 12.50 1.41 8.83
C ALA A 8 11.98 2.52 9.77
N ARG A 9 11.62 2.20 11.02
CA ARG A 9 11.21 3.20 12.02
C ARG A 9 12.37 4.09 12.42
N ASN A 10 13.55 3.52 12.64
CA ASN A 10 14.77 4.27 12.94
C ASN A 10 15.13 5.21 11.78
N ARG A 11 15.03 4.71 10.54
CA ARG A 11 15.25 5.52 9.34
C ARG A 11 14.26 6.69 9.23
N LEU A 12 12.97 6.45 9.45
CA LEU A 12 11.97 7.51 9.47
C LEU A 12 12.27 8.56 10.55
N ALA A 13 12.61 8.12 11.77
CA ALA A 13 12.98 9.03 12.85
C ALA A 13 14.20 9.89 12.48
N SER A 14 15.23 9.29 11.89
CA SER A 14 16.41 9.99 11.38
C SER A 14 16.04 11.03 10.32
N VAL A 15 15.21 10.67 9.33
CA VAL A 15 14.77 11.58 8.26
C VAL A 15 13.99 12.76 8.84
N VAL A 16 13.04 12.51 9.74
CA VAL A 16 12.23 13.58 10.36
C VAL A 16 13.09 14.52 11.19
N ARG A 17 14.09 14.02 11.91
CA ARG A 17 14.98 14.84 12.75
C ARG A 17 15.93 15.71 11.93
N HIS A 18 16.53 15.16 10.88
CA HIS A 18 17.61 15.83 10.14
C HIS A 18 17.13 16.53 8.86
N HIS A 19 15.95 16.17 8.35
CA HIS A 19 15.39 16.71 7.11
C HIS A 19 13.89 17.06 7.26
N PRO A 20 13.49 17.87 8.27
CA PRO A 20 12.08 18.13 8.57
C PRO A 20 11.31 18.85 7.45
N ALA A 21 11.99 19.59 6.57
CA ALA A 21 11.38 20.29 5.44
C ALA A 21 11.30 19.44 4.15
N ASP A 22 11.95 18.27 4.12
CA ASP A 22 11.98 17.38 2.95
C ASP A 22 10.77 16.44 2.99
N GLN A 23 9.60 17.01 2.69
CA GLN A 23 8.34 16.26 2.72
C GLN A 23 8.31 15.05 1.77
N PRO A 24 8.88 15.11 0.54
CA PRO A 24 9.01 13.93 -0.32
C PRO A 24 9.74 12.78 0.38
N ARG A 25 10.92 13.05 0.96
CA ARG A 25 11.72 12.01 1.64
C ARG A 25 11.06 11.46 2.90
N ILE A 26 10.35 12.30 3.64
CA ILE A 26 9.54 11.86 4.79
C ILE A 26 8.43 10.90 4.32
N ASN A 27 7.76 11.22 3.20
CA ASN A 27 6.70 10.37 2.66
C ASN A 27 7.25 9.03 2.17
N GLU A 28 8.40 9.01 1.50
CA GLU A 28 9.10 7.78 1.12
C GLU A 28 9.46 6.92 2.33
N ALA A 29 10.03 7.53 3.38
CA ALA A 29 10.38 6.81 4.61
C ALA A 29 9.14 6.25 5.34
N ARG A 30 8.00 6.96 5.28
CA ARG A 30 6.72 6.46 5.80
C ARG A 30 6.19 5.29 4.98
N ALA A 31 6.26 5.36 3.65
CA ALA A 31 5.85 4.27 2.76
C ALA A 31 6.71 3.01 3.02
N ALA A 32 8.03 3.17 3.12
CA ALA A 32 8.94 2.08 3.46
C ALA A 32 8.64 1.45 4.83
N LEU A 33 8.29 2.26 5.84
CA LEU A 33 7.88 1.73 7.15
C LEU A 33 6.56 0.94 7.07
N ALA A 34 5.60 1.40 6.27
CA ALA A 34 4.34 0.67 6.08
C ALA A 34 4.57 -0.69 5.41
N GLU A 35 5.39 -0.72 4.35
CA GLU A 35 5.80 -1.96 3.67
C GLU A 35 6.49 -2.93 4.63
N ALA A 36 7.50 -2.46 5.38
CA ALA A 36 8.25 -3.28 6.31
C ALA A 36 7.37 -3.90 7.40
N LYS A 37 6.42 -3.13 7.95
CA LYS A 37 5.43 -3.65 8.92
C LYS A 37 4.56 -4.74 8.32
N LEU A 38 4.07 -4.53 7.10
CA LEU A 38 3.21 -5.51 6.43
C LEU A 38 3.98 -6.80 6.17
N ALA A 39 5.23 -6.69 5.73
CA ALA A 39 6.05 -7.83 5.42
C ALA A 39 6.44 -8.65 6.67
N ASP A 40 6.82 -7.98 7.77
CA ASP A 40 7.06 -8.65 9.06
C ASP A 40 5.76 -9.33 9.58
N PHE A 41 4.61 -8.70 9.40
CA PHE A 41 3.32 -9.28 9.78
C PHE A 41 2.97 -10.52 8.96
N ILE A 42 3.16 -10.47 7.63
CA ILE A 42 2.92 -11.60 6.73
C ILE A 42 3.83 -12.78 7.11
N GLU A 43 5.12 -12.53 7.31
CA GLU A 43 6.07 -13.57 7.69
C GLU A 43 5.68 -14.24 9.01
N ARG A 44 5.30 -13.45 10.02
CA ARG A 44 4.81 -13.98 11.28
C ARG A 44 3.58 -14.87 11.11
N VAL A 45 2.58 -14.40 10.35
CA VAL A 45 1.34 -15.18 10.10
C VAL A 45 1.65 -16.47 9.33
N LEU A 46 2.55 -16.43 8.35
CA LEU A 46 2.97 -17.61 7.60
C LEU A 46 3.77 -18.61 8.46
N GLY A 47 4.48 -18.15 9.48
CA GLY A 47 5.16 -19.01 10.45
C GLY A 47 4.21 -19.66 11.47
N GLU A 48 3.10 -18.99 11.81
CA GLU A 48 2.09 -19.48 12.76
C GLU A 48 1.04 -20.41 12.11
N ALA A 49 0.74 -20.20 10.83
CA ALA A 49 -0.29 -20.94 10.10
C ALA A 49 0.23 -22.27 9.51
N PRO A 50 -0.65 -23.27 9.30
CA PRO A 50 -0.35 -24.38 8.39
C PRO A 50 0.12 -23.83 7.02
N PRO A 51 1.07 -24.49 6.34
CA PRO A 51 1.57 -24.02 5.06
C PRO A 51 0.44 -23.77 4.06
N LEU A 52 0.39 -22.56 3.50
CA LEU A 52 -0.60 -22.21 2.48
C LEU A 52 -0.40 -23.09 1.24
N THR A 53 -1.50 -23.56 0.66
CA THR A 53 -1.49 -24.22 -0.66
C THR A 53 -1.07 -23.22 -1.74
N ASP A 54 -0.57 -23.73 -2.86
CA ASP A 54 -0.14 -22.89 -3.97
C ASP A 54 -1.30 -22.04 -4.51
N GLU A 55 -2.52 -22.56 -4.57
CA GLU A 55 -3.71 -21.80 -4.99
C GLU A 55 -4.05 -20.68 -4.00
N GLN A 56 -3.86 -20.90 -2.70
CA GLN A 56 -4.05 -19.87 -1.68
C GLN A 56 -3.04 -18.73 -1.84
N ARG A 57 -1.77 -19.07 -2.10
CA ARG A 57 -0.71 -18.08 -2.37
C ARG A 57 -0.99 -17.28 -3.63
N VAL A 58 -1.47 -17.93 -4.70
CA VAL A 58 -1.89 -17.25 -5.94
C VAL A 58 -3.01 -16.26 -5.65
N ARG A 59 -4.08 -16.68 -4.96
CA ARG A 59 -5.20 -15.77 -4.61
C ARG A 59 -4.76 -14.57 -3.78
N LEU A 60 -3.84 -14.76 -2.83
CA LEU A 60 -3.29 -13.64 -2.04
C LEU A 60 -2.42 -12.70 -2.89
N THR A 61 -1.66 -13.25 -3.84
CA THR A 61 -0.83 -12.46 -4.76
C THR A 61 -1.69 -11.56 -5.67
N GLU A 62 -2.86 -12.05 -6.11
CA GLU A 62 -3.83 -11.25 -6.87
C GLU A 62 -4.36 -10.03 -6.08
N LEU A 63 -4.46 -10.12 -4.75
CA LEU A 63 -4.87 -8.99 -3.91
C LEU A 63 -3.80 -7.88 -3.86
N LEU A 64 -2.52 -8.26 -4.02
CA LEU A 64 -1.38 -7.35 -3.96
C LEU A 64 -1.05 -6.73 -5.32
N ARG A 65 -1.59 -7.25 -6.43
CA ARG A 65 -1.44 -6.60 -7.74
C ARG A 65 -2.04 -5.18 -7.68
N PRO A 66 -1.43 -4.21 -8.38
CA PRO A 66 -1.99 -2.88 -8.51
C PRO A 66 -3.45 -3.03 -8.95
N THR A 67 -4.37 -2.61 -8.09
CA THR A 67 -5.79 -2.72 -8.37
C THR A 67 -6.10 -1.84 -9.57
N ALA A 68 -6.03 -2.38 -10.78
CA ALA A 68 -6.82 -1.90 -11.89
C ALA A 68 -8.26 -1.70 -11.37
N ARG A 69 -8.78 -2.62 -10.56
CA ARG A 69 -10.08 -2.48 -9.87
C ARG A 69 -10.35 -1.17 -9.12
N ARG A 70 -9.37 -0.51 -8.48
CA ARG A 70 -9.61 0.75 -7.73
C ARG A 70 -9.52 1.97 -8.65
N THR A 71 -8.59 1.94 -9.60
CA THR A 71 -8.45 2.99 -10.63
C THR A 71 -9.60 2.94 -11.62
N THR A 72 -9.95 1.76 -12.14
CA THR A 72 -11.08 1.54 -13.05
C THR A 72 -12.40 1.90 -12.39
N ARG A 73 -12.61 1.60 -11.10
CA ARG A 73 -13.86 1.99 -10.39
C ARG A 73 -13.98 3.50 -10.17
N ARG A 74 -12.87 4.19 -9.85
CA ARG A 74 -12.84 5.66 -9.75
C ARG A 74 -13.01 6.33 -11.12
N LYS A 75 -12.36 5.79 -12.16
CA LYS A 75 -12.48 6.27 -13.54
C LYS A 75 -13.91 6.10 -14.07
N ALA A 76 -14.51 4.93 -13.88
CA ALA A 76 -15.90 4.66 -14.27
C ALA A 76 -16.90 5.57 -13.54
N LEU A 77 -16.65 5.93 -12.26
CA LEU A 77 -17.47 6.90 -11.54
C LEU A 77 -17.32 8.31 -12.10
N ALA A 78 -16.10 8.73 -12.44
CA ALA A 78 -15.83 10.05 -13.03
C ALA A 78 -16.45 10.19 -14.43
N GLU A 79 -16.37 9.15 -15.26
CA GLU A 79 -17.02 9.09 -16.58
C GLU A 79 -18.55 9.16 -16.42
N ARG A 80 -19.12 8.41 -15.46
CA ARG A 80 -20.56 8.43 -15.20
C ARG A 80 -21.07 9.77 -14.68
N LEU A 81 -20.27 10.49 -13.90
CA LEU A 81 -20.63 11.84 -13.43
C LEU A 81 -20.56 12.87 -14.56
N ALA A 82 -19.56 12.77 -15.44
CA ALA A 82 -19.46 13.64 -16.62
C ALA A 82 -20.63 13.43 -17.62
N GLU A 83 -21.14 12.20 -17.74
CA GLU A 83 -22.37 11.91 -18.51
C GLU A 83 -23.62 12.55 -17.90
N LEU A 84 -23.67 12.69 -16.58
CA LEU A 84 -24.81 13.28 -15.86
C LEU A 84 -24.74 14.82 -15.88
N ASP A 85 -23.54 15.40 -15.82
CA ASP A 85 -23.31 16.85 -15.92
C ASP A 85 -23.51 17.39 -17.36
N GLY A 86 -23.49 16.53 -18.38
CA GLY A 86 -23.76 16.88 -19.78
C GLY A 86 -25.24 16.80 -20.20
N GLY A 87 -26.14 16.44 -19.27
CA GLY A 87 -27.56 16.17 -19.54
C GLY A 87 -28.54 17.31 -19.25
N ASP A 88 -28.07 18.45 -18.74
CA ASP A 88 -28.91 19.63 -18.45
C ASP A 88 -28.33 20.89 -19.11
N ALA A 89 -28.46 20.94 -20.43
CA ALA A 89 -28.52 22.19 -21.18
C ALA A 89 -29.58 22.03 -22.28
N ALA A 90 -30.67 22.76 -22.10
CA ALA A 90 -31.80 22.89 -23.00
C ALA A 90 -31.40 23.29 -24.44
#